data_AF-W4GZ62-F1
#
_entry.id   AF-W4GZ62-F1
#
_cell.length_a   1.000
_cell.length_b   1.000
_cell.length_c   1.000
_cell.angle_alpha   90.00
_cell.angle_beta   90.00
_cell.angle_gamma   90.00
#
_symmetry.space_group_name_H-M   'P 1'
#
loop_
_entity.id
_entity.type
_entity.pdbx_description
1 polymer ?
#
loop_
_entity_poly.entity_id
_entity_poly.type
_entity_poly.pdbx_seq_one_letter_code
_entity_poly.pdbx_strand_id
1 'polypeptide(L)'
;MQTSSAVGLGAVPPSSDPQRLLSYVLNIMPQYTSMELSTMHFRLYNQHLRLELEQMRQTLEFMQERAHDEEDKRLFLEKYASEVVKERNELLHHKGKKSHKLWHNCCRKHASYDLDVTPSIASLRGEKLTEVGLQLKQNMQALQEKDRLLQTAQHLAHTKQIELDAHMSSCRKERDQLHDYIAQISGLQTAQERQLYEAQSQLAVEVEANDKSHGEIDQLHRRLEQVEGQLEEQSAVLADKDSQIQHLTHLLENAADVERQLQDECRRLAHPGRHAEIEALHSQVEALQTADMTQLTRKYTKHIQVLQDQLDRQSRTIDGLEQELHRFRPMTLDDMSDKDTPPSVAASSWHDSLGSVSQYSRVSLFEASHPLPPSLVSQGRSRSRSSSSSSSSRRSRSRTSSTSSKPHAGSDIDRDGILHQLQLLVHESTHRRQVEEAQARMDQDYLGLVRRRVDAYASH
;
A
#
# COMPACT_ATOMS: atom_id res chain seq x y z
N MET A 1 -0.34 28.09 -28.16
CA MET A 1 1.03 28.28 -28.67
C MET A 1 1.03 27.93 -30.16
N GLN A 2 1.53 28.82 -31.02
CA GLN A 2 1.80 28.50 -32.42
C GLN A 2 3.31 28.43 -32.60
N THR A 3 3.89 27.23 -32.61
CA THR A 3 5.28 27.00 -32.99
C THR A 3 5.39 27.07 -34.50
N SER A 4 5.25 28.28 -35.07
CA SER A 4 5.50 28.50 -36.48
C SER A 4 7.00 28.33 -36.73
N SER A 5 7.38 27.23 -37.37
CA SER A 5 8.72 27.08 -37.91
C SER A 5 9.00 28.18 -38.95
N ALA A 6 10.27 28.43 -39.26
CA ALA A 6 10.68 29.44 -40.25
C ALA A 6 10.17 29.18 -41.68
N VAL A 7 9.54 28.02 -41.93
CA VAL A 7 8.95 27.61 -43.22
C VAL A 7 7.41 27.49 -43.11
N GLY A 8 6.80 27.84 -41.97
CA GLY A 8 5.35 27.73 -41.73
C GLY A 8 4.84 26.30 -41.55
N LEU A 9 5.73 25.30 -41.55
CA LEU A 9 5.39 23.90 -41.33
C LEU A 9 5.01 23.67 -39.86
N GLY A 10 3.96 22.88 -39.65
CA GLY A 10 3.54 22.43 -38.32
C GLY A 10 4.52 21.42 -37.70
N ALA A 11 4.33 21.11 -36.42
CA ALA A 11 5.15 20.11 -35.75
C ALA A 11 4.96 18.71 -36.35
N VAL A 12 6.07 17.97 -36.53
CA VAL A 12 6.05 16.59 -37.01
C VAL A 12 5.27 15.72 -36.02
N PRO A 13 4.28 14.92 -36.46
CA PRO A 13 3.54 14.03 -35.57
C PRO A 13 4.41 12.87 -35.07
N PRO A 14 4.08 12.28 -33.90
CA PRO A 14 4.84 11.16 -33.35
C PRO A 14 4.76 9.93 -34.27
N SER A 15 5.86 9.17 -34.36
CA SER A 15 5.99 7.99 -35.21
C SER A 15 5.10 6.80 -34.82
N SER A 16 4.41 6.88 -33.68
CA SER A 16 3.39 5.91 -33.25
C SER A 16 2.08 5.98 -34.06
N ASP A 17 1.86 7.05 -34.83
CA ASP A 17 0.69 7.22 -35.70
C ASP A 17 1.13 7.35 -37.18
N PRO A 18 1.25 6.22 -37.92
CA PRO A 18 1.72 6.24 -39.30
C PRO A 18 0.71 6.88 -40.27
N GLN A 19 -0.59 6.91 -39.94
CA GLN A 19 -1.59 7.55 -40.80
C GLN A 19 -1.45 9.07 -40.73
N ARG A 20 -1.32 9.63 -39.53
CA ARG A 20 -1.08 11.06 -39.32
C ARG A 20 0.28 11.50 -39.84
N LEU A 21 1.31 10.64 -39.75
CA LEU A 21 2.62 10.91 -40.33
C LEU A 21 2.57 10.92 -41.86
N LEU A 22 1.86 9.98 -42.50
CA LEU A 22 1.61 10.03 -43.94
C LEU A 22 0.82 11.28 -44.36
N SER A 23 -0.24 11.64 -43.63
CA SER A 23 -1.01 12.86 -43.88
C SER A 23 -0.16 14.13 -43.75
N TYR A 24 0.76 14.17 -42.78
CA TYR A 24 1.72 15.26 -42.63
C TYR A 24 2.69 15.33 -43.82
N VAL A 25 3.28 14.20 -44.24
CA VAL A 25 4.17 14.13 -45.41
C VAL A 25 3.47 14.60 -46.69
N LEU A 26 2.24 14.16 -46.93
CA LEU A 26 1.45 14.57 -48.10
C LEU A 26 1.10 16.08 -48.08
N ASN A 27 0.95 16.68 -46.90
CA ASN A 27 0.68 18.11 -46.75
C ASN A 27 1.93 18.98 -46.98
N ILE A 28 3.11 18.55 -46.49
CA ILE A 28 4.36 19.31 -46.67
C ILE A 28 4.99 19.11 -48.07
N MET A 29 4.74 17.97 -48.71
CA MET A 29 5.32 17.61 -50.01
C MET A 29 5.20 18.72 -51.08
N PRO A 30 4.00 19.26 -51.39
CA PRO A 30 3.87 20.32 -52.39
C PRO A 30 4.65 21.60 -52.06
N GLN A 31 4.71 21.96 -50.78
CA GLN A 31 5.43 23.15 -50.31
C GLN A 31 6.94 22.95 -50.43
N TYR A 32 7.44 21.79 -50.02
CA TYR A 32 8.85 21.42 -50.16
C TYR A 32 9.27 21.33 -51.65
N THR A 33 8.47 20.69 -52.51
CA THR A 33 8.73 20.65 -53.95
C THR A 33 8.72 22.05 -54.58
N SER A 34 7.79 22.94 -54.18
CA SER A 34 7.77 24.33 -54.65
C SER A 34 9.02 25.12 -54.21
N MET A 35 9.49 24.91 -52.97
CA MET A 35 10.72 25.51 -52.46
C MET A 35 11.96 25.04 -53.22
N GLU A 36 12.11 23.73 -53.45
CA GLU A 36 13.25 23.18 -54.20
C GLU A 36 13.22 23.62 -55.68
N LEU A 37 12.04 23.60 -56.32
CA LEU A 37 11.88 24.08 -57.70
C LEU A 37 12.21 25.57 -57.84
N SER A 38 11.73 26.42 -56.91
CA SER A 38 12.06 27.85 -56.94
C SER A 38 13.56 28.09 -56.67
N THR A 39 14.17 27.34 -55.76
CA THR A 39 15.61 27.40 -55.48
C THR A 39 16.46 26.98 -56.69
N MET A 40 16.07 25.91 -57.38
CA MET A 40 16.70 25.46 -58.62
C MET A 40 16.52 26.48 -59.75
N HIS A 41 15.32 27.05 -59.90
CA HIS A 41 15.04 28.11 -60.86
C HIS A 41 15.90 29.35 -60.61
N PHE A 42 15.99 29.84 -59.36
CA PHE A 42 16.84 30.99 -59.01
C PHE A 42 18.32 30.75 -59.32
N ARG A 43 18.84 29.53 -59.09
CA ARG A 43 20.23 29.16 -59.45
C ARG A 43 20.44 29.20 -60.97
N LEU A 44 19.58 28.54 -61.74
CA LEU A 44 19.68 28.51 -63.21
C LEU A 44 19.49 29.90 -63.84
N TYR A 45 18.56 30.69 -63.32
CA TYR A 45 18.31 32.06 -63.79
C TYR A 45 19.52 32.98 -63.51
N ASN A 46 20.15 32.89 -62.33
CA ASN A 46 21.40 33.62 -62.05
C ASN A 46 22.56 33.15 -62.94
N GLN A 47 22.64 31.86 -63.27
CA GLN A 47 23.64 31.35 -64.21
C GLN A 47 23.39 31.87 -65.64
N HIS A 48 22.13 31.90 -66.08
CA HIS A 48 21.74 32.44 -67.39
C HIS A 48 22.05 33.94 -67.49
N LEU A 49 21.66 34.75 -66.50
CA LEU A 49 21.97 36.18 -66.46
C LEU A 49 23.48 36.47 -66.52
N ARG A 50 24.32 35.68 -65.83
CA ARG A 50 25.79 35.78 -65.94
C ARG A 50 26.28 35.59 -67.37
N LEU A 51 25.75 34.58 -68.07
CA LEU A 51 26.11 34.30 -69.46
C LEU A 51 25.62 35.39 -70.43
N GLU A 52 24.42 35.93 -70.21
CA GLU A 52 23.90 37.05 -71.00
C GLU A 52 24.73 38.34 -70.79
N LEU A 53 25.10 38.67 -69.56
CA LEU A 53 25.94 39.85 -69.28
C LEU A 53 27.34 39.70 -69.89
N GLU A 54 27.93 38.50 -69.83
CA GLU A 54 29.23 38.23 -70.45
C GLU A 54 29.17 38.33 -71.98
N GLN A 55 28.13 37.77 -72.61
CA GLN A 55 27.89 37.89 -74.05
C GLN A 55 27.64 39.35 -74.47
N MET A 56 26.87 40.11 -73.68
CA MET A 56 26.62 41.53 -73.90
C MET A 56 27.90 42.36 -73.74
N ARG A 57 28.78 42.02 -72.79
CA ARG A 57 30.09 42.67 -72.62
C ARG A 57 30.94 42.49 -73.87
N GLN A 58 31.16 41.24 -74.29
CA GLN A 58 31.94 40.90 -75.50
C GLN A 58 31.38 41.57 -76.76
N THR A 59 30.05 41.64 -76.88
CA THR A 59 29.38 42.31 -78.01
C THR A 59 29.61 43.83 -77.98
N LEU A 60 29.58 44.47 -76.81
CA LEU A 60 29.84 45.90 -76.66
C LEU A 60 31.32 46.25 -76.85
N GLU A 61 32.24 45.42 -76.36
CA GLU A 61 33.69 45.56 -76.58
C GLU A 61 34.01 45.51 -78.08
N PHE A 62 33.54 44.50 -78.81
CA PHE A 62 33.69 44.42 -80.27
C PHE A 62 33.07 45.61 -81.01
N MET A 63 31.89 46.09 -80.58
CA MET A 63 31.27 47.29 -81.16
C MET A 63 32.04 48.57 -80.83
N GLN A 64 32.76 48.63 -79.71
CA GLN A 64 33.60 49.76 -79.30
C GLN A 64 34.87 49.82 -80.13
N GLU A 65 35.55 48.68 -80.32
CA GLU A 65 36.69 48.53 -81.23
C GLU A 65 36.28 48.96 -82.64
N ARG A 66 35.18 48.40 -83.16
CA ARG A 66 34.67 48.72 -84.50
C ARG A 66 34.28 50.19 -84.68
N ALA A 67 33.77 50.85 -83.65
CA ALA A 67 33.47 52.28 -83.67
C ALA A 67 34.75 53.12 -83.70
N HIS A 68 35.81 52.70 -83.00
CA HIS A 68 37.12 53.36 -83.06
C HIS A 68 37.75 53.24 -84.45
N ASP A 69 37.69 52.03 -85.01
CA ASP A 69 38.12 51.67 -86.37
C ASP A 69 37.50 52.55 -87.47
N GLU A 70 36.19 52.80 -87.39
CA GLU A 70 35.48 53.66 -88.35
C GLU A 70 35.69 55.16 -88.10
N GLU A 71 35.96 55.59 -86.86
CA GLU A 71 36.35 56.97 -86.55
C GLU A 71 37.76 57.28 -87.08
N ASP A 72 38.71 56.35 -86.98
CA ASP A 72 40.04 56.49 -87.60
C ASP A 72 39.94 56.56 -89.14
N LYS A 73 39.08 55.73 -89.76
CA LYS A 73 38.77 55.83 -91.20
C LYS A 73 38.10 57.17 -91.55
N ARG A 74 37.22 57.70 -90.69
CA ARG A 74 36.59 59.03 -90.87
C ARG A 74 37.64 60.14 -90.82
N LEU A 75 38.51 60.13 -89.81
CA LEU A 75 39.62 61.08 -89.64
C LEU A 75 40.63 61.00 -90.79
N PHE A 76 40.91 59.80 -91.31
CA PHE A 76 41.72 59.63 -92.51
C PHE A 76 41.06 60.25 -93.75
N LEU A 77 39.78 59.98 -94.00
CA LEU A 77 39.04 60.56 -95.12
C LEU A 77 38.93 62.09 -95.03
N GLU A 78 38.76 62.64 -93.83
CA GLU A 78 38.74 64.09 -93.58
C GLU A 78 40.09 64.74 -93.87
N LYS A 79 41.19 64.14 -93.37
CA LYS A 79 42.57 64.58 -93.69
C LYS A 79 42.85 64.52 -95.18
N TYR A 80 42.59 63.38 -95.82
CA TYR A 80 42.82 63.17 -97.25
C TYR A 80 42.02 64.16 -98.12
N ALA A 81 40.74 64.42 -97.79
CA ALA A 81 39.95 65.43 -98.46
C ALA A 81 40.54 66.84 -98.29
N SER A 82 41.06 67.18 -97.09
CA SER A 82 41.72 68.46 -96.85
C SER A 82 43.03 68.61 -97.63
N GLU A 83 43.80 67.52 -97.77
CA GLU A 83 45.06 67.49 -98.54
C GLU A 83 44.80 67.60 -100.04
N VAL A 84 43.85 66.86 -100.61
CA VAL A 84 43.46 66.99 -102.03
C VAL A 84 42.95 68.40 -102.36
N VAL A 85 42.20 69.04 -101.45
CA VAL A 85 41.80 70.45 -101.61
C VAL A 85 43.01 71.38 -101.53
N LYS A 86 43.94 71.14 -100.60
CA LYS A 86 45.18 71.92 -100.46
C LYS A 86 46.07 71.82 -101.69
N GLU A 87 46.40 70.60 -102.16
CA GLU A 87 47.21 70.37 -103.37
C GLU A 87 46.57 71.04 -104.59
N ARG A 88 45.24 70.88 -104.77
CA ARG A 88 44.51 71.55 -105.85
C ARG A 88 44.65 73.08 -105.77
N ASN A 89 44.52 73.66 -104.58
CA ASN A 89 44.69 75.10 -104.39
C ASN A 89 46.14 75.52 -104.70
N GLU A 90 47.13 74.79 -104.20
CA GLU A 90 48.55 75.06 -104.44
C GLU A 90 48.94 74.95 -105.91
N LEU A 91 48.44 73.94 -106.64
CA LEU A 91 48.61 73.78 -108.09
C LEU A 91 47.96 74.92 -108.89
N LEU A 92 46.78 75.38 -108.45
CA LEU A 92 46.10 76.52 -109.06
C LEU A 92 46.86 77.83 -108.81
N HIS A 93 47.47 78.01 -107.63
CA HIS A 93 48.21 79.22 -107.28
C HIS A 93 49.66 79.26 -107.80
N HIS A 94 50.35 78.11 -107.93
CA HIS A 94 51.73 78.05 -108.41
C HIS A 94 51.91 78.43 -109.88
N LYS A 95 50.88 78.32 -110.73
CA LYS A 95 50.98 78.68 -112.17
C LYS A 95 50.89 80.19 -112.47
N GLY A 96 51.65 80.98 -111.73
CA GLY A 96 52.42 82.12 -112.28
C GLY A 96 51.68 83.36 -112.82
N LYS A 97 50.34 83.47 -112.70
CA LYS A 97 49.61 84.68 -113.14
C LYS A 97 48.65 85.21 -112.08
N LYS A 98 48.78 86.50 -111.74
CA LYS A 98 47.99 87.24 -110.74
C LYS A 98 46.56 87.56 -111.23
N SER A 99 45.83 86.57 -111.74
CA SER A 99 44.49 86.73 -112.34
C SER A 99 43.44 85.76 -111.79
N HIS A 100 43.57 85.33 -110.53
CA HIS A 100 42.61 84.47 -109.83
C HIS A 100 41.31 85.19 -109.42
N LYS A 101 40.70 85.95 -110.34
CA LYS A 101 39.29 86.39 -110.20
C LYS A 101 38.30 85.32 -110.67
N LEU A 102 38.71 84.40 -111.56
CA LEU A 102 37.81 83.43 -112.18
C LEU A 102 37.23 82.41 -111.20
N TRP A 103 38.04 81.79 -110.34
CA TRP A 103 37.51 80.77 -109.41
C TRP A 103 36.73 81.39 -108.24
N HIS A 104 37.18 82.54 -107.71
CA HIS A 104 36.38 83.32 -106.74
C HIS A 104 35.03 83.77 -107.35
N ASN A 105 34.97 84.16 -108.63
CA ASN A 105 33.70 84.45 -109.30
C ASN A 105 32.87 83.21 -109.63
N CYS A 106 33.50 82.03 -109.81
CA CYS A 106 32.76 80.77 -109.94
C CYS A 106 32.03 80.46 -108.63
N CYS A 107 32.75 80.39 -107.51
CA CYS A 107 32.15 80.19 -106.20
C CYS A 107 31.11 81.28 -105.86
N ARG A 108 31.39 82.55 -106.18
CA ARG A 108 30.48 83.68 -105.91
C ARG A 108 29.25 83.76 -106.86
N LYS A 109 29.27 83.12 -108.03
CA LYS A 109 28.10 82.98 -108.92
C LYS A 109 27.28 81.73 -108.65
N HIS A 110 27.91 80.65 -108.18
CA HIS A 110 27.19 79.43 -107.81
C HIS A 110 26.66 79.43 -106.38
N ALA A 111 27.16 80.32 -105.50
CA ALA A 111 26.58 80.58 -104.17
C ALA A 111 25.18 81.25 -104.19
N SER A 112 24.57 81.47 -105.36
CA SER A 112 23.18 81.93 -105.50
C SER A 112 22.25 80.91 -106.16
N TYR A 113 22.75 79.69 -106.42
CA TYR A 113 21.93 78.51 -106.58
C TYR A 113 21.96 77.76 -105.25
N ASP A 114 20.92 76.97 -104.96
CA ASP A 114 21.05 75.98 -103.90
C ASP A 114 22.25 75.09 -104.26
N LEU A 115 23.28 75.15 -103.43
CA LEU A 115 24.31 74.13 -103.42
C LEU A 115 23.59 72.83 -103.09
N ASP A 116 23.78 71.78 -103.88
CA ASP A 116 23.33 70.43 -103.48
C ASP A 116 24.02 70.09 -102.17
N VAL A 117 23.36 70.34 -101.03
CA VAL A 117 23.87 70.07 -99.67
C VAL A 117 23.75 68.57 -99.39
N THR A 118 24.30 67.77 -100.30
CA THR A 118 24.55 66.35 -100.11
C THR A 118 25.70 66.27 -99.11
N PRO A 119 25.47 65.89 -97.85
CA PRO A 119 26.53 65.85 -96.85
C PRO A 119 27.64 64.89 -97.29
N SER A 120 28.89 65.27 -97.02
CA SER A 120 30.04 64.43 -97.37
C SER A 120 29.89 63.04 -96.74
N ILE A 121 30.41 62.01 -97.41
CA ILE A 121 30.47 60.65 -96.86
C ILE A 121 31.20 60.65 -95.49
N ALA A 122 32.17 61.54 -95.28
CA ALA A 122 32.81 61.73 -93.98
C ALA A 122 31.89 62.34 -92.92
N SER A 123 30.98 63.25 -93.30
CA SER A 123 29.97 63.86 -92.42
C SER A 123 28.90 62.85 -92.02
N LEU A 124 28.32 62.12 -93.00
CA LEU A 124 27.33 61.07 -92.74
C LEU A 124 27.88 59.93 -91.87
N ARG A 125 29.15 59.55 -92.08
CA ARG A 125 29.85 58.62 -91.18
C ARG A 125 30.01 59.20 -89.78
N GLY A 126 30.41 60.47 -89.66
CA GLY A 126 30.53 61.16 -88.37
C GLY A 126 29.23 61.20 -87.58
N GLU A 127 28.13 61.60 -88.19
CA GLU A 127 26.80 61.59 -87.56
C GLU A 127 26.45 60.19 -87.04
N LYS A 128 26.57 59.15 -87.88
CA LYS A 128 26.30 57.76 -87.47
C LYS A 128 27.27 57.23 -86.41
N LEU A 129 28.53 57.67 -86.40
CA LEU A 129 29.49 57.34 -85.34
C LEU A 129 29.19 58.04 -84.02
N THR A 130 28.67 59.27 -84.05
CA THR A 130 28.18 59.94 -82.82
C THR A 130 26.93 59.27 -82.26
N GLU A 131 26.01 58.82 -83.11
CA GLU A 131 24.81 58.07 -82.71
C GLU A 131 25.18 56.71 -82.09
N VAL A 132 25.99 55.90 -82.78
CA VAL A 132 26.47 54.60 -82.28
C VAL A 132 27.33 54.79 -81.02
N GLY A 133 28.18 55.80 -80.98
CA GLY A 133 29.02 56.12 -79.82
C GLY A 133 28.22 56.59 -78.59
N LEU A 134 27.05 57.21 -78.78
CA LEU A 134 26.13 57.54 -77.69
C LEU A 134 25.40 56.28 -77.19
N GLN A 135 24.85 55.47 -78.10
CA GLN A 135 24.19 54.21 -77.76
C GLN A 135 25.14 53.25 -77.03
N LEU A 136 26.40 53.16 -77.48
CA LEU A 136 27.41 52.32 -76.86
C LEU A 136 27.74 52.77 -75.43
N LYS A 137 27.91 54.09 -75.19
CA LYS A 137 28.11 54.63 -73.83
C LYS A 137 26.93 54.33 -72.90
N GLN A 138 25.69 54.48 -73.39
CA GLN A 138 24.47 54.15 -72.63
C GLN A 138 24.41 52.66 -72.31
N ASN A 139 24.70 51.79 -73.28
CA ASN A 139 24.69 50.34 -73.10
C ASN A 139 25.82 49.86 -72.14
N MET A 140 27.01 50.47 -72.18
CA MET A 140 28.07 50.20 -71.22
C MET A 140 27.68 50.59 -69.78
N GLN A 141 27.02 51.74 -69.60
CA GLN A 141 26.50 52.16 -68.29
C GLN A 141 25.42 51.20 -67.78
N ALA A 142 24.48 50.80 -68.62
CA ALA A 142 23.45 49.82 -68.28
C ALA A 142 24.03 48.42 -67.97
N LEU A 143 25.11 48.02 -68.66
CA LEU A 143 25.85 46.79 -68.35
C LEU A 143 26.50 46.88 -66.95
N GLN A 144 27.20 47.97 -66.65
CA GLN A 144 27.83 48.20 -65.33
C GLN A 144 26.80 48.20 -64.19
N GLU A 145 25.62 48.78 -64.40
CA GLU A 145 24.53 48.74 -63.42
C GLU A 145 24.00 47.32 -63.22
N LYS A 146 23.79 46.54 -64.30
CA LYS A 146 23.38 45.14 -64.20
C LYS A 146 24.44 44.25 -63.53
N ASP A 147 25.72 44.44 -63.84
CA ASP A 147 26.85 43.75 -63.18
C ASP A 147 26.85 44.06 -61.66
N ARG A 148 26.70 45.33 -61.27
CA ARG A 148 26.56 45.74 -59.87
C ARG A 148 25.36 45.09 -59.19
N LEU A 149 24.18 45.10 -59.82
CA LEU A 149 22.98 44.48 -59.27
C LEU A 149 23.17 42.97 -59.07
N LEU A 150 23.73 42.29 -60.07
CA LEU A 150 24.06 40.87 -60.04
C LEU A 150 25.08 40.53 -58.94
N GLN A 151 26.07 41.39 -58.68
CA GLN A 151 26.99 41.24 -57.54
C GLN A 151 26.26 41.42 -56.20
N THR A 152 25.43 42.46 -56.04
CA THR A 152 24.69 42.68 -54.78
C THR A 152 23.70 41.55 -54.47
N ALA A 153 23.05 40.96 -55.49
CA ALA A 153 22.18 39.80 -55.34
C ALA A 153 22.96 38.56 -54.87
N GLN A 154 24.18 38.33 -55.38
CA GLN A 154 25.05 37.24 -54.95
C GLN A 154 25.53 37.42 -53.51
N HIS A 155 25.95 38.63 -53.13
CA HIS A 155 26.32 38.93 -51.75
C HIS A 155 25.14 38.73 -50.79
N LEU A 156 23.93 39.20 -51.14
CA LEU A 156 22.72 38.99 -50.34
C LEU A 156 22.40 37.50 -50.19
N ALA A 157 22.44 36.72 -51.27
CA ALA A 157 22.21 35.28 -51.23
C ALA A 157 23.24 34.54 -50.37
N HIS A 158 24.52 34.92 -50.45
CA HIS A 158 25.58 34.33 -49.62
C HIS A 158 25.42 34.67 -48.13
N THR A 159 25.12 35.92 -47.79
CA THR A 159 24.82 36.33 -46.41
C THR A 159 23.60 35.59 -45.86
N LYS A 160 22.53 35.43 -46.65
CA LYS A 160 21.33 34.67 -46.23
C LYS A 160 21.60 33.17 -46.07
N GLN A 161 22.49 32.58 -46.86
CA GLN A 161 22.97 31.22 -46.63
C GLN A 161 23.69 31.10 -45.28
N ILE A 162 24.60 32.03 -44.95
CA ILE A 162 25.33 32.04 -43.67
C ILE A 162 24.37 32.22 -42.48
N GLU A 163 23.39 33.12 -42.59
CA GLU A 163 22.34 33.29 -41.57
C GLU A 163 21.53 32.00 -41.34
N LEU A 164 21.13 31.32 -42.42
CA LEU A 164 20.40 30.05 -42.34
C LEU A 164 21.26 28.93 -41.73
N ASP A 165 22.53 28.80 -42.13
CA ASP A 165 23.43 27.78 -41.58
C ASP A 165 23.73 28.02 -40.10
N ALA A 166 23.87 29.29 -39.68
CA ALA A 166 24.01 29.66 -38.27
C ALA A 166 22.74 29.34 -37.46
N HIS A 167 21.56 29.69 -37.98
CA HIS A 167 20.28 29.34 -37.36
C HIS A 167 20.10 27.83 -37.22
N MET A 168 20.35 27.06 -38.30
CA MET A 168 20.27 25.60 -38.30
C MET A 168 21.29 24.95 -37.36
N SER A 169 22.47 25.55 -37.19
CA SER A 169 23.46 25.14 -36.18
C SER A 169 22.95 25.36 -34.76
N SER A 170 22.28 26.49 -34.49
CA SER A 170 21.65 26.78 -33.20
C SER A 170 20.53 25.78 -32.87
N CYS A 171 19.59 25.55 -33.79
CA CYS A 171 18.48 24.61 -33.59
C CYS A 171 18.95 23.16 -33.40
N ARG A 172 20.09 22.76 -33.98
CA ARG A 172 20.71 21.45 -33.70
C ARG A 172 21.20 21.36 -32.25
N LYS A 173 21.91 22.39 -31.75
CA LYS A 173 22.37 22.43 -30.35
C LYS A 173 21.22 22.41 -29.35
N GLU A 174 20.17 23.20 -29.60
CA GLU A 174 18.95 23.23 -28.79
C GLU A 174 18.26 21.85 -28.76
N ARG A 175 18.07 21.23 -29.94
CA ARG A 175 17.54 19.86 -30.06
C ARG A 175 18.38 18.86 -29.27
N ASP A 176 19.69 18.97 -29.31
CA ASP A 176 20.60 18.00 -28.66
C ASP A 176 20.59 18.19 -27.13
N GLN A 177 20.55 19.43 -26.63
CA GLN A 177 20.28 19.74 -25.22
C GLN A 177 18.92 19.16 -24.76
N LEU A 178 17.87 19.27 -25.57
CA LEU A 178 16.55 18.70 -25.27
C LEU A 178 16.58 17.15 -25.23
N HIS A 179 17.36 16.50 -26.10
CA HIS A 179 17.58 15.05 -26.01
C HIS A 179 18.31 14.66 -24.72
N ASP A 180 19.35 15.40 -24.32
CA ASP A 180 20.08 15.15 -23.07
C ASP A 180 19.15 15.30 -21.84
N TYR A 181 18.30 16.32 -21.81
CA TYR A 181 17.28 16.48 -20.76
C TYR A 181 16.26 15.32 -20.75
N ILE A 182 15.78 14.87 -21.92
CA ILE A 182 14.86 13.73 -22.02
C ILE A 182 15.53 12.44 -21.52
N ALA A 183 16.80 12.21 -21.87
CA ALA A 183 17.58 11.08 -21.38
C ALA A 183 17.78 11.13 -19.85
N GLN A 184 18.09 12.31 -19.29
CA GLN A 184 18.21 12.51 -17.85
C GLN A 184 16.89 12.23 -17.11
N ILE A 185 15.76 12.73 -17.63
CA ILE A 185 14.42 12.49 -17.06
C ILE A 185 14.08 11.00 -17.11
N SER A 186 14.39 10.31 -18.20
CA SER A 186 14.14 8.87 -18.36
C SER A 186 15.01 8.03 -17.41
N GLY A 187 16.26 8.44 -17.19
CA GLY A 187 17.15 7.84 -16.18
C GLY A 187 16.63 8.02 -14.75
N LEU A 188 16.13 9.22 -14.41
CA LEU A 188 15.52 9.49 -13.11
C LEU A 188 14.21 8.72 -12.90
N GLN A 189 13.34 8.66 -13.92
CA GLN A 189 12.09 7.90 -13.85
C GLN A 189 12.36 6.41 -13.62
N THR A 190 13.23 5.78 -14.42
CA THR A 190 13.55 4.34 -14.25
C THR A 190 14.27 4.03 -12.93
N ALA A 191 14.97 5.00 -12.33
CA ALA A 191 15.49 4.87 -10.96
C ALA A 191 14.39 4.95 -9.89
N GLN A 192 13.43 5.88 -10.04
CA GLN A 192 12.26 6.00 -9.15
C GLN A 192 11.35 4.77 -9.23
N GLU A 193 11.12 4.22 -10.42
CA GLU A 193 10.36 2.98 -10.63
C GLU A 193 10.99 1.81 -9.87
N ARG A 194 12.32 1.64 -9.94
CA ARG A 194 13.03 0.60 -9.17
C ARG A 194 12.87 0.80 -7.66
N GLN A 195 13.05 2.02 -7.16
CA GLN A 195 12.85 2.34 -5.74
C GLN A 195 11.42 2.06 -5.26
N LEU A 196 10.41 2.30 -6.12
CA LEU A 196 9.02 1.94 -5.82
C LEU A 196 8.81 0.42 -5.78
N TYR A 197 9.37 -0.35 -6.71
CA TYR A 197 9.32 -1.82 -6.66
C TYR A 197 10.07 -2.40 -5.44
N GLU A 198 11.23 -1.85 -5.09
CA GLU A 198 11.99 -2.23 -3.89
C GLU A 198 11.20 -1.97 -2.61
N ALA A 199 10.58 -0.78 -2.49
CA ALA A 199 9.74 -0.43 -1.34
C ALA A 199 8.45 -1.26 -1.27
N GLN A 200 7.82 -1.58 -2.41
CA GLN A 200 6.67 -2.48 -2.47
C GLN A 200 7.03 -3.92 -2.06
N SER A 201 8.20 -4.41 -2.47
CA SER A 201 8.72 -5.72 -2.08
C SER A 201 8.99 -5.79 -0.57
N GLN A 202 9.64 -4.78 0.00
CA GLN A 202 9.85 -4.66 1.45
C GLN A 202 8.52 -4.62 2.22
N LEU A 203 7.55 -3.82 1.75
CA LEU A 203 6.23 -3.74 2.37
C LEU A 203 5.47 -5.08 2.33
N ALA A 204 5.61 -5.87 1.27
CA ALA A 204 5.00 -7.21 1.20
C ALA A 204 5.59 -8.16 2.26
N VAL A 205 6.91 -8.12 2.48
CA VAL A 205 7.59 -8.91 3.52
C VAL A 205 7.15 -8.49 4.93
N GLU A 206 7.03 -7.19 5.19
CA GLU A 206 6.54 -6.66 6.47
C GLU A 206 5.06 -7.01 6.73
N VAL A 207 4.21 -6.98 5.70
CA VAL A 207 2.80 -7.45 5.81
C VAL A 207 2.77 -8.94 6.16
N GLU A 208 3.52 -9.78 5.45
CA GLU A 208 3.64 -11.21 5.76
C GLU A 208 4.16 -11.48 7.19
N ALA A 209 5.10 -10.67 7.68
CA ALA A 209 5.63 -10.79 9.04
C ALA A 209 4.58 -10.38 10.09
N ASN A 210 3.84 -9.31 9.82
CA ASN A 210 2.77 -8.83 10.69
C ASN A 210 1.57 -9.79 10.73
N ASP A 211 1.19 -10.41 9.61
CA ASP A 211 0.15 -11.45 9.56
C ASP A 211 0.54 -12.69 10.38
N LYS A 212 1.82 -13.09 10.36
CA LYS A 212 2.36 -14.16 11.21
C LYS A 212 2.27 -13.78 12.69
N SER A 213 2.64 -12.54 13.04
CA SER A 213 2.54 -12.02 14.42
C SER A 213 1.09 -11.94 14.92
N HIS A 214 0.15 -11.48 14.10
CA HIS A 214 -1.28 -11.53 14.42
C HIS A 214 -1.77 -12.98 14.60
N GLY A 215 -1.33 -13.91 13.76
CA GLY A 215 -1.62 -15.34 13.91
C GLY A 215 -1.07 -15.97 15.20
N GLU A 216 0.01 -15.44 15.77
CA GLU A 216 0.52 -15.82 17.10
C GLU A 216 -0.30 -15.18 18.23
N ILE A 217 -0.63 -13.89 18.11
CA ILE A 217 -1.49 -13.16 19.05
C ILE A 217 -2.87 -13.86 19.17
N ASP A 218 -3.46 -14.26 18.06
CA ASP A 218 -4.73 -15.01 18.05
C ASP A 218 -4.62 -16.41 18.67
N GLN A 219 -3.43 -17.03 18.69
CA GLN A 219 -3.20 -18.28 19.43
C GLN A 219 -3.08 -18.02 20.93
N LEU A 220 -2.49 -16.89 21.34
CA LEU A 220 -2.40 -16.49 22.74
C LEU A 220 -3.77 -16.11 23.31
N HIS A 221 -4.59 -15.34 22.57
CA HIS A 221 -5.97 -15.05 22.97
C HIS A 221 -6.80 -16.33 23.16
N ARG A 222 -6.77 -17.28 22.21
CA ARG A 222 -7.48 -18.57 22.35
C ARG A 222 -6.99 -19.43 23.52
N ARG A 223 -5.73 -19.26 23.97
CA ARG A 223 -5.20 -19.91 25.19
C ARG A 223 -5.65 -19.19 26.46
N LEU A 224 -5.73 -17.86 26.45
CA LEU A 224 -6.31 -17.08 27.54
C LEU A 224 -7.78 -17.44 27.74
N GLU A 225 -8.61 -17.41 26.69
CA GLU A 225 -10.02 -17.83 26.73
C GLU A 225 -10.19 -19.24 27.34
N GLN A 226 -9.26 -20.17 27.04
CA GLN A 226 -9.29 -21.53 27.57
C GLN A 226 -8.92 -21.58 29.07
N VAL A 227 -7.93 -20.81 29.51
CA VAL A 227 -7.53 -20.75 30.93
C VAL A 227 -8.54 -19.98 31.76
N GLU A 228 -9.14 -18.92 31.22
CA GLU A 228 -10.26 -18.19 31.81
C GLU A 228 -11.47 -19.11 32.00
N GLY A 229 -11.86 -19.89 30.98
CA GLY A 229 -12.92 -20.89 31.11
C GLY A 229 -12.60 -21.98 32.16
N GLN A 230 -11.36 -22.44 32.24
CA GLN A 230 -10.93 -23.39 33.29
C GLN A 230 -10.97 -22.76 34.70
N LEU A 231 -10.70 -21.45 34.82
CA LEU A 231 -10.81 -20.72 36.07
C LEU A 231 -12.27 -20.49 36.48
N GLU A 232 -13.16 -20.20 35.52
CA GLU A 232 -14.61 -20.13 35.73
C GLU A 232 -15.16 -21.50 36.21
N GLU A 233 -14.77 -22.61 35.56
CA GLU A 233 -15.13 -23.97 35.97
C GLU A 233 -14.64 -24.30 37.38
N GLN A 234 -13.37 -24.02 37.71
CA GLN A 234 -12.84 -24.25 39.06
C GLN A 234 -13.50 -23.36 40.11
N SER A 235 -13.81 -22.10 39.79
CA SER A 235 -14.52 -21.18 40.68
C SER A 235 -15.95 -21.67 40.97
N ALA A 236 -16.66 -22.19 39.96
CA ALA A 236 -17.97 -22.79 40.13
C ALA A 236 -17.93 -24.07 41.00
N VAL A 237 -16.90 -24.91 40.82
CA VAL A 237 -16.68 -26.10 41.67
C VAL A 237 -16.36 -25.70 43.12
N LEU A 238 -15.55 -24.66 43.34
CA LEU A 238 -15.28 -24.14 44.69
C LEU A 238 -16.55 -23.60 45.35
N ALA A 239 -17.39 -22.84 44.63
CA ALA A 239 -18.66 -22.35 45.15
C ALA A 239 -19.65 -23.49 45.51
N ASP A 240 -19.69 -24.56 44.71
CA ASP A 240 -20.42 -25.79 45.05
C ASP A 240 -19.89 -26.43 46.35
N LYS A 241 -18.56 -26.58 46.49
CA LYS A 241 -17.95 -27.12 47.71
C LYS A 241 -18.20 -26.23 48.94
N ASP A 242 -18.11 -24.91 48.82
CA ASP A 242 -18.42 -23.99 49.91
C ASP A 242 -19.90 -24.09 50.33
N SER A 243 -20.83 -24.27 49.39
CA SER A 243 -22.25 -24.50 49.72
C SER A 243 -22.47 -25.82 50.46
N GLN A 244 -21.73 -26.87 50.09
CA GLN A 244 -21.76 -28.18 50.76
C GLN A 244 -21.12 -28.11 52.16
N ILE A 245 -20.03 -27.35 52.32
CA ILE A 245 -19.40 -27.08 53.62
C ILE A 245 -20.38 -26.32 54.52
N GLN A 246 -21.03 -25.27 54.03
CA GLN A 246 -22.06 -24.52 54.78
C GLN A 246 -23.22 -25.42 55.22
N HIS A 247 -23.71 -26.29 54.32
CA HIS A 247 -24.77 -27.25 54.67
C HIS A 247 -24.32 -28.27 55.72
N LEU A 248 -23.11 -28.82 55.61
CA LEU A 248 -22.54 -29.75 56.58
C LEU A 248 -22.26 -29.08 57.93
N THR A 249 -21.75 -27.84 57.94
CA THR A 249 -21.60 -27.04 59.16
C THR A 249 -22.95 -26.85 59.83
N HIS A 250 -24.00 -26.50 59.09
CA HIS A 250 -25.33 -26.35 59.68
C HIS A 250 -25.92 -27.67 60.19
N LEU A 251 -25.66 -28.80 59.51
CA LEU A 251 -26.03 -30.13 60.05
C LEU A 251 -25.28 -30.46 61.34
N LEU A 252 -24.01 -30.06 61.47
CA LEU A 252 -23.23 -30.21 62.71
C LEU A 252 -23.71 -29.28 63.83
N GLU A 253 -24.12 -28.05 63.53
CA GLU A 253 -24.77 -27.15 64.48
C GLU A 253 -26.07 -27.77 65.02
N ASN A 254 -26.96 -28.22 64.13
CA ASN A 254 -28.20 -28.90 64.50
C ASN A 254 -27.93 -30.18 65.31
N ALA A 255 -26.91 -30.97 64.94
CA ALA A 255 -26.51 -32.16 65.69
C ALA A 255 -25.99 -31.81 67.10
N ALA A 256 -25.21 -30.74 67.26
CA ALA A 256 -24.71 -30.27 68.55
C ALA A 256 -25.81 -29.61 69.42
N ASP A 257 -26.83 -29.02 68.80
CA ASP A 257 -28.04 -28.54 69.49
C ASP A 257 -28.88 -29.72 69.99
N VAL A 258 -29.09 -30.76 69.16
CA VAL A 258 -29.75 -32.01 69.56
C VAL A 258 -28.94 -32.75 70.62
N GLU A 259 -27.60 -32.78 70.53
CA GLU A 259 -26.76 -33.36 71.58
C GLU A 259 -26.92 -32.60 72.90
N ARG A 260 -26.94 -31.27 72.89
CA ARG A 260 -27.22 -30.47 74.10
C ARG A 260 -28.60 -30.77 74.68
N GLN A 261 -29.64 -30.86 73.85
CA GLN A 261 -30.99 -31.26 74.29
C GLN A 261 -31.00 -32.66 74.92
N LEU A 262 -30.30 -33.64 74.33
CA LEU A 262 -30.17 -34.99 74.88
C LEU A 262 -29.33 -35.02 76.16
N GLN A 263 -28.27 -34.22 76.27
CA GLN A 263 -27.50 -34.09 77.51
C GLN A 263 -28.36 -33.49 78.64
N ASP A 264 -29.17 -32.48 78.36
CA ASP A 264 -30.06 -31.87 79.35
C ASP A 264 -31.24 -32.78 79.72
N GLU A 265 -31.77 -33.57 78.79
CA GLU A 265 -32.71 -34.65 79.11
C GLU A 265 -32.07 -35.75 79.98
N CYS A 266 -30.84 -36.17 79.68
CA CYS A 266 -30.10 -37.10 80.52
C CYS A 266 -29.85 -36.53 81.93
N ARG A 267 -29.54 -35.23 82.07
CA ARG A 267 -29.43 -34.53 83.37
C ARG A 267 -30.78 -34.44 84.11
N ARG A 268 -31.89 -34.31 83.37
CA ARG A 268 -33.26 -34.30 83.91
C ARG A 268 -33.72 -35.68 84.37
N LEU A 269 -33.32 -36.74 83.67
CA LEU A 269 -33.60 -38.13 84.03
C LEU A 269 -32.72 -38.62 85.19
N ALA A 270 -31.43 -38.23 85.21
CA ALA A 270 -30.48 -38.50 86.30
C ALA A 270 -30.69 -37.62 87.55
N HIS A 271 -31.88 -37.07 87.76
CA HIS A 271 -32.19 -36.27 88.94
C HIS A 271 -32.16 -37.15 90.20
N PRO A 272 -31.41 -36.79 91.26
CA PRO A 272 -31.24 -37.65 92.43
C PRO A 272 -32.58 -37.94 93.15
N GLY A 273 -33.55 -37.03 93.04
CA GLY A 273 -34.92 -37.26 93.55
C GLY A 273 -35.63 -38.48 92.94
N ARG A 274 -35.31 -38.87 91.68
CA ARG A 274 -35.87 -40.09 91.07
C ARG A 274 -35.15 -41.36 91.49
N HIS A 275 -33.86 -41.31 91.81
CA HIS A 275 -33.20 -42.45 92.47
C HIS A 275 -33.75 -42.65 93.89
N ALA A 276 -33.95 -41.58 94.66
CA ALA A 276 -34.63 -41.65 95.95
C ALA A 276 -36.09 -42.16 95.84
N GLU A 277 -36.84 -41.79 94.79
CA GLU A 277 -38.17 -42.33 94.48
C GLU A 277 -38.12 -43.84 94.20
N ILE A 278 -37.15 -44.30 93.40
CA ILE A 278 -36.95 -45.72 93.08
C ILE A 278 -36.51 -46.52 94.32
N GLU A 279 -35.62 -45.98 95.16
CA GLU A 279 -35.19 -46.62 96.42
C GLU A 279 -36.33 -46.70 97.43
N ALA A 280 -37.14 -45.65 97.56
CA ALA A 280 -38.34 -45.65 98.41
C ALA A 280 -39.36 -46.71 97.96
N LEU A 281 -39.57 -46.85 96.64
CA LEU A 281 -40.45 -47.89 96.08
C LEU A 281 -39.91 -49.31 96.30
N HIS A 282 -38.58 -49.53 96.17
CA HIS A 282 -37.97 -50.82 96.51
C HIS A 282 -38.15 -51.16 97.99
N SER A 283 -37.87 -50.21 98.90
CA SER A 283 -38.08 -50.41 100.34
C SER A 283 -39.54 -50.69 100.69
N GLN A 284 -40.49 -50.07 99.98
CA GLN A 284 -41.93 -50.33 100.14
C GLN A 284 -42.31 -51.76 99.67
N VAL A 285 -41.67 -52.28 98.61
CA VAL A 285 -41.85 -53.67 98.16
C VAL A 285 -41.27 -54.68 99.15
N GLU A 286 -40.08 -54.43 99.70
CA GLU A 286 -39.47 -55.28 100.74
C GLU A 286 -40.32 -55.34 102.02
N ALA A 287 -40.88 -54.18 102.43
CA ALA A 287 -41.78 -54.10 103.58
C ALA A 287 -43.08 -54.91 103.37
N LEU A 288 -43.64 -54.90 102.15
CA LEU A 288 -44.82 -55.71 101.81
C LEU A 288 -44.51 -57.21 101.78
N GLN A 289 -43.41 -57.61 101.14
CA GLN A 289 -42.99 -59.02 101.08
C GLN A 289 -42.73 -59.62 102.47
N THR A 290 -42.08 -58.86 103.36
CA THR A 290 -41.80 -59.32 104.74
C THR A 290 -43.05 -59.37 105.62
N ALA A 291 -43.99 -58.43 105.45
CA ALA A 291 -45.26 -58.42 106.20
C ALA A 291 -46.16 -59.60 105.83
N ASP A 292 -46.41 -59.83 104.54
CA ASP A 292 -47.33 -60.89 104.10
C ASP A 292 -46.76 -62.28 104.34
N MET A 293 -45.47 -62.50 104.08
CA MET A 293 -44.84 -63.81 104.30
C MET A 293 -44.91 -64.20 105.78
N THR A 294 -44.65 -63.28 106.70
CA THR A 294 -44.73 -63.56 108.15
C THR A 294 -46.17 -63.72 108.67
N GLN A 295 -47.16 -63.05 108.07
CA GLN A 295 -48.58 -63.34 108.34
C GLN A 295 -48.98 -64.75 107.84
N LEU A 296 -48.56 -65.11 106.62
CA LEU A 296 -48.93 -66.38 106.00
C LEU A 296 -48.36 -67.56 106.78
N THR A 297 -47.08 -67.51 107.17
CA THR A 297 -46.46 -68.50 108.06
C THR A 297 -47.27 -68.67 109.35
N ARG A 298 -47.59 -67.56 110.06
CA ARG A 298 -48.35 -67.60 111.32
C ARG A 298 -49.74 -68.22 111.19
N LYS A 299 -50.43 -68.02 110.06
CA LYS A 299 -51.74 -68.64 109.78
C LYS A 299 -51.61 -70.17 109.64
N TYR A 300 -50.67 -70.64 108.81
CA TYR A 300 -50.50 -72.08 108.60
C TYR A 300 -50.00 -72.83 109.84
N THR A 301 -49.06 -72.26 110.62
CA THR A 301 -48.63 -72.87 111.90
C THR A 301 -49.80 -73.09 112.85
N LYS A 302 -50.69 -72.10 113.02
CA LYS A 302 -51.89 -72.26 113.86
C LYS A 302 -52.86 -73.31 113.33
N HIS A 303 -53.00 -73.45 112.01
CA HIS A 303 -53.95 -74.40 111.44
C HIS A 303 -53.48 -75.86 111.63
N ILE A 304 -52.17 -76.11 111.51
CA ILE A 304 -51.55 -77.41 111.82
C ILE A 304 -51.78 -77.78 113.30
N GLN A 305 -51.59 -76.84 114.22
CA GLN A 305 -51.80 -77.05 115.67
C GLN A 305 -53.23 -77.52 115.98
N VAL A 306 -54.24 -76.91 115.35
CA VAL A 306 -55.66 -77.26 115.57
C VAL A 306 -56.02 -78.64 115.01
N LEU A 307 -55.39 -79.08 113.91
CA LEU A 307 -55.59 -80.42 113.35
C LEU A 307 -54.95 -81.50 114.23
N GLN A 308 -53.79 -81.21 114.84
CA GLN A 308 -53.17 -82.09 115.84
C GLN A 308 -54.07 -82.25 117.07
N ASP A 309 -54.58 -81.14 117.62
CA ASP A 309 -55.52 -81.13 118.74
C ASP A 309 -56.84 -81.89 118.48
N GLN A 310 -57.24 -82.07 117.21
CA GLN A 310 -58.42 -82.84 116.83
C GLN A 310 -58.11 -84.33 116.72
N LEU A 311 -56.99 -84.70 116.10
CA LEU A 311 -56.52 -86.08 115.99
C LEU A 311 -56.35 -86.71 117.39
N ASP A 312 -55.73 -85.97 118.31
CA ASP A 312 -55.49 -86.38 119.69
C ASP A 312 -56.77 -86.67 120.49
N ARG A 313 -57.90 -86.03 120.13
CA ARG A 313 -59.21 -86.29 120.73
C ARG A 313 -59.88 -87.51 120.11
N GLN A 314 -59.71 -87.72 118.80
CA GLN A 314 -60.28 -88.87 118.11
C GLN A 314 -59.66 -90.17 118.60
N SER A 315 -58.34 -90.26 118.76
CA SER A 315 -57.68 -91.46 119.33
C SER A 315 -58.25 -91.84 120.69
N ARG A 316 -58.33 -90.89 121.63
CA ARG A 316 -58.89 -91.11 122.98
C ARG A 316 -60.37 -91.50 122.98
N THR A 317 -61.09 -91.23 121.89
CA THR A 317 -62.50 -91.65 121.71
C THR A 317 -62.57 -93.09 121.16
N ILE A 318 -61.61 -93.49 120.31
CA ILE A 318 -61.48 -94.86 119.81
C ILE A 318 -61.09 -95.81 120.96
N ASP A 319 -60.07 -95.45 121.75
CA ASP A 319 -59.59 -96.24 122.89
C ASP A 319 -60.73 -96.60 123.89
N GLY A 320 -61.70 -95.69 124.07
CA GLY A 320 -62.87 -95.90 124.93
C GLY A 320 -63.92 -96.85 124.33
N LEU A 321 -64.11 -96.82 123.01
CA LEU A 321 -65.06 -97.69 122.32
C LEU A 321 -64.57 -99.14 122.22
N GLU A 322 -63.25 -99.35 122.12
CA GLU A 322 -62.67 -100.70 122.13
C GLU A 322 -62.90 -101.44 123.47
N GLN A 323 -62.93 -100.72 124.60
CA GLN A 323 -63.20 -101.32 125.92
C GLN A 323 -64.66 -101.76 126.12
N GLU A 324 -65.63 -101.11 125.48
CA GLU A 324 -67.04 -101.51 125.57
C GLU A 324 -67.38 -102.69 124.66
N LEU A 325 -66.72 -102.80 123.50
CA LEU A 325 -67.01 -103.83 122.49
C LEU A 325 -66.74 -105.26 122.99
N HIS A 326 -65.80 -105.44 123.92
CA HIS A 326 -65.38 -106.76 124.40
C HIS A 326 -66.38 -107.47 125.34
N ARG A 327 -67.48 -106.83 125.74
CA ARG A 327 -68.38 -107.34 126.79
C ARG A 327 -69.59 -108.16 126.32
N PHE A 328 -69.93 -108.19 125.03
CA PHE A 328 -71.12 -108.91 124.55
C PHE A 328 -70.99 -109.62 123.19
N ARG A 329 -71.61 -110.81 123.14
CA ARG A 329 -71.87 -111.73 122.00
C ARG A 329 -70.72 -112.66 121.54
N PRO A 330 -71.06 -113.85 120.95
CA PRO A 330 -70.31 -115.08 121.21
C PRO A 330 -69.92 -115.89 119.94
N MET A 331 -69.35 -117.07 120.17
CA MET A 331 -68.88 -118.03 119.15
C MET A 331 -69.96 -118.59 118.21
N THR A 332 -69.66 -118.58 116.91
CA THR A 332 -69.64 -119.75 116.00
C THR A 332 -68.40 -119.57 115.12
N LEU A 333 -67.44 -120.50 114.99
CA LEU A 333 -67.48 -121.93 114.63
C LEU A 333 -67.57 -122.13 113.11
N ASP A 334 -66.77 -123.07 112.60
CA ASP A 334 -66.24 -123.22 111.23
C ASP A 334 -65.24 -122.12 110.77
N ASP A 335 -64.20 -122.40 110.00
CA ASP A 335 -63.30 -123.57 110.08
C ASP A 335 -61.91 -123.25 109.45
N MET A 336 -60.95 -124.16 109.61
CA MET A 336 -59.55 -124.05 109.19
C MET A 336 -59.31 -124.01 107.67
N SER A 337 -58.39 -123.16 107.19
CA SER A 337 -57.45 -123.53 106.10
C SER A 337 -56.31 -122.51 105.90
N ASP A 338 -55.07 -123.00 105.92
CA ASP A 338 -54.01 -122.41 105.07
C ASP A 338 -54.36 -122.63 103.59
N LYS A 339 -54.02 -121.70 102.69
CA LYS A 339 -53.54 -122.06 101.33
C LYS A 339 -53.00 -120.91 100.46
N ASP A 340 -51.83 -121.19 99.87
CA ASP A 340 -51.47 -121.00 98.45
C ASP A 340 -51.68 -119.64 97.74
N THR A 341 -50.62 -118.81 97.82
CA THR A 341 -49.95 -118.08 96.70
C THR A 341 -50.61 -116.90 95.94
N PRO A 342 -49.80 -116.04 95.26
CA PRO A 342 -50.20 -114.73 94.75
C PRO A 342 -50.37 -114.70 93.21
N PRO A 343 -50.49 -113.50 92.58
CA PRO A 343 -49.30 -112.76 92.11
C PRO A 343 -49.35 -111.26 92.50
N SER A 344 -48.31 -110.42 92.40
CA SER A 344 -47.48 -110.03 91.22
C SER A 344 -48.35 -109.57 90.04
N VAL A 345 -48.07 -108.52 89.27
CA VAL A 345 -46.88 -107.70 88.96
C VAL A 345 -47.31 -106.22 88.91
N ALA A 346 -46.60 -105.22 89.41
CA ALA A 346 -45.26 -104.71 89.10
C ALA A 346 -45.19 -103.73 87.90
N ALA A 347 -44.28 -102.74 88.04
CA ALA A 347 -43.72 -101.84 87.03
C ALA A 347 -44.58 -100.67 86.45
N SER A 348 -43.83 -99.65 86.01
CA SER A 348 -44.11 -98.78 84.84
C SER A 348 -45.18 -97.66 84.93
N SER A 349 -45.11 -96.57 84.15
CA SER A 349 -43.96 -95.99 83.39
C SER A 349 -44.31 -94.63 82.73
N TRP A 350 -43.69 -93.52 83.18
CA TRP A 350 -43.53 -92.25 82.41
C TRP A 350 -44.90 -91.62 81.99
N HIS A 351 -45.09 -90.58 81.16
CA HIS A 351 -44.25 -89.64 80.38
C HIS A 351 -45.11 -88.38 80.03
N ASP A 352 -44.50 -87.19 79.89
CA ASP A 352 -44.91 -86.07 78.98
C ASP A 352 -46.32 -85.43 79.11
N SER A 353 -46.74 -84.38 78.37
CA SER A 353 -46.16 -83.50 77.31
C SER A 353 -46.89 -82.13 77.36
N LEU A 354 -46.52 -80.98 76.77
CA LEU A 354 -45.48 -80.44 75.85
C LEU A 354 -44.91 -79.14 76.49
N GLY A 355 -44.01 -78.30 75.93
CA GLY A 355 -43.20 -78.23 74.71
C GLY A 355 -42.27 -76.99 74.85
N SER A 356 -41.01 -76.98 74.40
CA SER A 356 -40.53 -76.83 73.00
C SER A 356 -41.07 -75.55 72.33
N VAL A 357 -40.26 -74.67 71.73
CA VAL A 357 -39.21 -74.93 70.72
C VAL A 357 -37.96 -74.03 70.90
N SER A 358 -36.80 -74.53 70.46
CA SER A 358 -35.54 -73.80 70.22
C SER A 358 -35.16 -73.92 68.73
N GLN A 359 -34.27 -73.08 68.18
CA GLN A 359 -33.20 -73.47 67.22
C GLN A 359 -32.38 -72.28 66.66
N TYR A 360 -31.10 -72.58 66.35
CA TYR A 360 -30.16 -72.15 65.28
C TYR A 360 -30.49 -70.97 64.30
N SER A 361 -29.54 -70.35 63.57
CA SER A 361 -28.10 -70.64 63.35
C SER A 361 -27.25 -69.42 62.92
N ARG A 362 -26.01 -69.67 62.46
CA ARG A 362 -24.94 -68.73 62.05
C ARG A 362 -24.61 -68.88 60.54
N VAL A 363 -23.71 -68.02 60.01
CA VAL A 363 -22.95 -68.11 58.72
C VAL A 363 -23.51 -67.30 57.54
N SER A 364 -22.65 -67.05 56.52
CA SER A 364 -22.64 -65.89 55.59
C SER A 364 -22.36 -66.27 54.12
N LEU A 365 -22.30 -65.27 53.22
CA LEU A 365 -21.57 -65.17 51.91
C LEU A 365 -22.35 -65.30 50.56
N PHE A 366 -21.96 -64.43 49.60
CA PHE A 366 -21.99 -64.53 48.11
C PHE A 366 -23.37 -64.68 47.38
N GLU A 367 -23.60 -64.30 46.10
CA GLU A 367 -22.82 -63.60 45.03
C GLU A 367 -23.76 -62.76 44.08
N ALA A 368 -23.26 -62.36 42.88
CA ALA A 368 -23.86 -61.45 41.88
C ALA A 368 -25.05 -62.05 41.04
N SER A 369 -25.79 -61.34 40.18
CA SER A 369 -25.33 -60.56 38.99
C SER A 369 -26.47 -59.81 38.21
N HIS A 370 -26.13 -59.07 37.15
CA HIS A 370 -27.02 -58.23 36.30
C HIS A 370 -27.85 -59.01 35.24
N PRO A 371 -28.74 -58.34 34.46
CA PRO A 371 -28.33 -57.83 33.12
C PRO A 371 -28.90 -56.45 32.67
N LEU A 372 -28.54 -56.03 31.45
CA LEU A 372 -28.70 -54.73 30.74
C LEU A 372 -28.78 -55.00 29.20
N PRO A 373 -28.74 -54.00 28.27
CA PRO A 373 -29.24 -52.61 28.25
C PRO A 373 -30.42 -52.52 27.22
N PRO A 374 -30.38 -52.01 25.95
CA PRO A 374 -29.60 -50.98 25.21
C PRO A 374 -30.37 -49.61 25.23
N SER A 375 -30.40 -48.63 24.31
CA SER A 375 -29.84 -48.24 22.97
C SER A 375 -30.22 -46.75 22.70
N LEU A 376 -29.69 -45.93 21.77
CA LEU A 376 -28.44 -45.83 20.97
C LEU A 376 -28.45 -44.46 20.21
N VAL A 377 -27.27 -43.92 19.81
CA VAL A 377 -27.03 -42.96 18.67
C VAL A 377 -27.56 -41.49 18.77
N SER A 378 -26.96 -40.42 18.20
CA SER A 378 -25.54 -39.94 18.04
C SER A 378 -25.53 -38.51 17.40
N GLN A 379 -24.42 -37.75 17.55
CA GLN A 379 -24.08 -36.44 16.88
C GLN A 379 -24.90 -35.19 17.31
N GLY A 380 -24.39 -33.94 17.26
CA GLY A 380 -23.01 -33.44 17.09
C GLY A 380 -22.88 -31.92 16.80
N ARG A 381 -21.67 -31.34 17.01
CA ARG A 381 -21.13 -30.02 16.56
C ARG A 381 -21.56 -28.65 17.21
N SER A 382 -20.58 -28.05 17.90
CA SER A 382 -19.94 -26.72 17.63
C SER A 382 -20.64 -25.35 17.88
N ARG A 383 -20.05 -24.60 18.84
CA ARG A 383 -19.65 -23.16 18.86
C ARG A 383 -20.33 -22.13 17.93
N SER A 384 -20.74 -20.98 18.50
CA SER A 384 -19.95 -19.71 18.46
C SER A 384 -20.60 -18.51 19.20
N ARG A 385 -19.77 -17.72 19.91
CA ARG A 385 -19.97 -16.26 20.19
C ARG A 385 -19.29 -15.47 19.02
N SER A 386 -19.29 -14.15 18.84
CA SER A 386 -19.42 -13.00 19.75
C SER A 386 -20.02 -11.74 19.06
N SER A 387 -20.18 -10.68 19.85
CA SER A 387 -20.79 -9.38 19.57
C SER A 387 -19.89 -8.35 18.85
N SER A 388 -20.52 -7.25 18.37
CA SER A 388 -20.10 -5.82 18.50
C SER A 388 -18.75 -5.32 17.94
N SER A 389 -18.52 -4.03 17.60
CA SER A 389 -19.38 -2.91 17.16
C SER A 389 -18.50 -1.66 16.88
N SER A 390 -18.81 -0.91 15.81
CA SER A 390 -18.67 0.56 15.66
C SER A 390 -17.33 1.34 15.79
N SER A 391 -17.28 2.41 14.98
CA SER A 391 -16.64 3.73 15.21
C SER A 391 -15.12 3.93 15.13
N SER A 392 -14.72 4.36 13.92
CA SER A 392 -13.66 5.31 13.58
C SER A 392 -13.33 6.42 14.60
N SER A 393 -12.05 6.84 14.70
CA SER A 393 -11.67 8.26 14.50
C SER A 393 -10.17 8.63 14.63
N ARG A 394 -9.76 9.59 13.78
CA ARG A 394 -8.76 10.68 13.99
C ARG A 394 -7.24 10.38 14.13
N ARG A 395 -6.52 10.93 13.15
CA ARG A 395 -5.33 11.83 13.26
C ARG A 395 -4.28 11.58 14.36
N SER A 396 -3.02 11.55 13.92
CA SER A 396 -1.93 12.31 14.57
C SER A 396 -0.92 12.81 13.55
N ARG A 397 -0.14 13.84 13.91
CA ARG A 397 0.79 14.56 13.01
C ARG A 397 2.05 15.00 13.77
N SER A 398 3.19 14.40 13.43
CA SER A 398 4.56 14.94 13.58
C SER A 398 4.97 15.70 14.87
N ARG A 399 5.93 15.15 15.66
CA ARG A 399 7.33 15.69 15.78
C ARG A 399 8.18 15.10 16.94
N THR A 400 9.48 14.96 16.64
CA THR A 400 10.71 15.17 17.48
C THR A 400 10.96 14.42 18.81
N SER A 401 12.18 13.85 18.90
CA SER A 401 13.11 13.76 20.07
C SER A 401 12.71 12.97 21.31
N SER A 402 13.61 12.27 22.03
CA SER A 402 15.02 11.88 21.79
C SER A 402 15.50 10.92 22.90
N THR A 403 16.67 10.26 22.72
CA THR A 403 17.53 9.65 23.76
C THR A 403 16.96 8.47 24.59
N SER A 404 17.74 7.48 25.07
CA SER A 404 19.15 7.12 24.81
C SER A 404 19.50 5.72 25.36
N SER A 405 20.25 4.93 24.58
CA SER A 405 21.21 3.93 25.09
C SER A 405 22.29 3.64 24.03
N LYS A 406 23.50 3.29 24.47
CA LYS A 406 24.75 3.05 23.71
C LYS A 406 25.52 1.91 24.45
N PRO A 407 26.64 1.34 23.94
CA PRO A 407 27.39 1.66 22.72
C PRO A 407 27.75 0.46 21.81
N HIS A 408 28.17 0.72 20.56
CA HIS A 408 29.57 0.48 20.14
C HIS A 408 29.91 1.17 18.79
N ALA A 409 31.21 1.37 18.59
CA ALA A 409 31.94 2.08 17.52
C ALA A 409 31.38 2.07 16.07
N GLY A 410 31.72 3.11 15.30
CA GLY A 410 32.07 2.87 13.89
C GLY A 410 31.81 3.93 12.81
N SER A 411 31.04 5.00 13.06
CA SER A 411 30.84 6.05 12.04
C SER A 411 30.38 7.37 12.65
N ASP A 412 31.33 8.23 13.00
CA ASP A 412 31.05 9.65 13.16
C ASP A 412 30.96 10.27 11.76
N ILE A 413 29.76 10.68 11.36
CA ILE A 413 29.53 11.40 10.11
C ILE A 413 30.27 12.74 10.23
N ASP A 414 31.23 12.99 9.34
CA ASP A 414 32.09 14.19 9.36
C ASP A 414 31.27 15.46 9.08
N ARG A 415 30.70 15.99 10.17
CA ARG A 415 29.83 17.15 10.17
C ARG A 415 30.56 18.42 9.75
N ASP A 416 31.84 18.53 10.08
CA ASP A 416 32.64 19.70 9.78
C ASP A 416 33.13 19.66 8.32
N GLY A 417 33.47 18.46 7.81
CA GLY A 417 33.63 18.21 6.38
C GLY A 417 32.38 18.54 5.56
N ILE A 418 31.18 18.12 6.01
CA ILE A 418 29.90 18.48 5.37
C ILE A 418 29.65 20.00 5.40
N LEU A 419 29.92 20.67 6.53
CA LEU A 419 29.79 22.13 6.63
C LEU A 419 30.78 22.86 5.72
N HIS A 420 32.02 22.36 5.59
CA HIS A 420 33.01 22.90 4.67
C HIS A 420 32.61 22.69 3.21
N GLN A 421 32.12 21.50 2.84
CA GLN A 421 31.56 21.19 1.52
C GLN A 421 30.41 22.14 1.16
N LEU A 422 29.51 22.41 2.10
CA LEU A 422 28.40 23.35 1.92
C LEU A 422 28.88 24.81 1.78
N GLN A 423 29.89 25.24 2.55
CA GLN A 423 30.50 26.56 2.38
C GLN A 423 31.16 26.72 1.00
N LEU A 424 31.88 25.69 0.52
CA LEU A 424 32.47 25.70 -0.82
C LEU A 424 31.40 25.78 -1.91
N LEU A 425 30.33 24.98 -1.83
CA LEU A 425 29.21 25.02 -2.79
C LEU A 425 28.46 26.36 -2.78
N VAL A 426 28.27 26.98 -1.61
CA VAL A 426 27.70 28.34 -1.50
C VAL A 426 28.65 29.36 -2.13
N HIS A 427 29.95 29.28 -1.88
CA HIS A 427 30.91 30.22 -2.44
C HIS A 427 31.02 30.08 -3.97
N GLU A 428 31.07 28.85 -4.48
CA GLU A 428 31.04 28.57 -5.92
C GLU A 428 29.75 29.09 -6.57
N SER A 429 28.59 28.87 -5.94
CA SER A 429 27.31 29.43 -6.39
C SER A 429 27.32 30.96 -6.44
N THR A 430 27.88 31.63 -5.42
CA THR A 430 28.04 33.10 -5.46
C THR A 430 28.99 33.57 -6.56
N HIS A 431 30.06 32.81 -6.84
CA HIS A 431 31.00 33.13 -7.92
C HIS A 431 30.37 32.96 -9.30
N ARG A 432 29.68 31.83 -9.57
CA ARG A 432 28.94 31.62 -10.83
C ARG A 432 27.92 32.74 -11.07
N ARG A 433 27.14 33.07 -10.04
CA ARG A 433 26.19 34.20 -10.10
C ARG A 433 26.85 35.54 -10.38
N GLN A 434 28.03 35.84 -9.81
CA GLN A 434 28.76 37.08 -10.11
C GLN A 434 29.26 37.12 -11.57
N VAL A 435 29.67 35.99 -12.14
CA VAL A 435 30.05 35.89 -13.56
C VAL A 435 28.83 36.07 -14.46
N GLU A 436 27.68 35.46 -14.12
CA GLU A 436 26.40 35.64 -14.83
C GLU A 436 25.91 37.10 -14.78
N GLU A 437 25.94 37.74 -13.60
CA GLU A 437 25.59 39.15 -13.43
C GLU A 437 26.58 40.11 -14.13
N ALA A 438 27.83 39.71 -14.34
CA ALA A 438 28.81 40.48 -15.11
C ALA A 438 28.58 40.33 -16.63
N GLN A 439 28.33 39.10 -17.11
CA GLN A 439 28.00 38.84 -18.51
C GLN A 439 26.72 39.57 -18.93
N ALA A 440 25.66 39.50 -18.11
CA ALA A 440 24.40 40.17 -18.38
C ALA A 440 24.54 41.71 -18.51
N ARG A 441 25.50 42.33 -17.80
CA ARG A 441 25.82 43.75 -17.96
C ARG A 441 26.51 44.04 -19.31
N MET A 442 27.48 43.21 -19.71
CA MET A 442 28.12 43.35 -21.02
C MET A 442 27.12 43.18 -22.17
N ASP A 443 26.20 42.22 -22.05
CA ASP A 443 25.14 42.00 -23.04
C ASP A 443 24.17 43.19 -23.08
N GLN A 444 23.83 43.77 -21.92
CA GLN A 444 22.99 44.97 -21.82
C GLN A 444 23.67 46.22 -22.43
N ASP A 445 24.97 46.41 -22.20
CA ASP A 445 25.76 47.48 -22.83
C ASP A 445 25.89 47.29 -24.35
N TYR A 446 26.09 46.05 -24.81
CA TYR A 446 26.12 45.70 -26.22
C TYR A 446 24.77 45.99 -26.90
N LEU A 447 23.65 45.57 -26.30
CA LEU A 447 22.30 45.90 -26.77
C LEU A 447 22.06 47.42 -26.76
N GLY A 448 22.59 48.14 -25.77
CA GLY A 448 22.57 49.60 -25.73
C GLY A 448 23.41 50.28 -26.82
N LEU A 449 24.47 49.64 -27.31
CA LEU A 449 25.25 50.08 -28.48
C LEU A 449 24.55 49.75 -29.80
N VAL A 450 23.96 48.55 -29.93
CA VAL A 450 23.17 48.15 -31.11
C VAL A 450 21.96 49.07 -31.26
N ARG A 451 21.22 49.33 -30.19
CA ARG A 451 20.04 50.22 -30.20
C ARG A 451 20.40 51.63 -30.68
N ARG A 452 21.41 52.27 -30.08
CA ARG A 452 21.89 53.59 -30.52
C ARG A 452 22.33 53.61 -31.99
N ARG A 453 22.87 52.48 -32.51
CA ARG A 453 23.26 52.37 -33.92
C ARG A 453 22.05 52.24 -34.85
N VAL A 454 21.01 51.51 -34.44
CA VAL A 454 19.72 51.43 -35.16
C VAL A 454 19.00 52.78 -35.14
N ASP A 455 18.92 53.44 -33.98
CA ASP A 455 18.28 54.75 -33.82
C ASP A 455 18.97 55.82 -34.71
N ALA A 456 20.30 55.75 -34.85
CA ALA A 456 21.06 56.61 -35.76
C ALA A 456 20.79 56.33 -37.25
N TYR A 457 20.62 55.07 -37.65
CA TYR A 457 20.21 54.71 -39.02
C TYR A 457 18.73 55.02 -39.31
N ALA A 458 17.88 55.12 -38.29
CA ALA A 458 16.48 55.54 -38.41
C ALA A 458 16.29 57.07 -38.38
N SER A 459 17.37 57.83 -38.22
CA SER A 459 17.38 59.30 -38.15
C SER A 459 17.96 59.95 -39.43
N HIS A 460 18.11 59.17 -40.51
CA HIS A 460 18.63 59.55 -41.82
C HIS A 460 17.73 59.05 -42.95
#